data_AF-A0A6P5PHS5-F1
#
_entry.id   AF-A0A6P5PHS5-F1
#
_cell.length_a   1.000
_cell.length_b   1.000
_cell.length_c   1.000
_cell.angle_alpha   90.00
_cell.angle_beta   90.00
_cell.angle_gamma   90.00
#
_symmetry.space_group_name_H-M   'P 1'
#
loop_
_entity.id
_entity.type
_entity.pdbx_description
1 polymer ?
#
loop_
_entity_poly.entity_id
_entity_poly.type
_entity_poly.pdbx_seq_one_letter_code
_entity_poly.pdbx_strand_id
1 'polypeptide(L)'
;MKSLLLTVTLSSLVATLQAYDDLPFISEEDKLSGVWFIKAIVSQRREAEGETLVAFPIKFTCPEEGTLELRHTLASKGECINLGIRMQRTEEPGQYSAFWGHTLFYIYDLPVKDHYILYSESHPFQKISQFGYLIGKYPEENQDTLEVFKEFIQHKGFLQENIHVPEQRERCIPKHNSAHQDHKC
;
A
#
# COMPACT_ATOMS: atom_id res chain seq x y z
N MET A 1 -58.60 -26.02 -29.68
CA MET A 1 -57.39 -26.57 -29.04
C MET A 1 -56.78 -25.47 -28.17
N LYS A 2 -56.65 -25.73 -26.86
CA LYS A 2 -56.10 -24.80 -25.87
C LYS A 2 -54.57 -24.77 -26.01
N SER A 3 -53.98 -23.61 -26.29
CA SER A 3 -52.53 -23.42 -26.18
C SER A 3 -52.26 -22.79 -24.81
N LEU A 4 -51.67 -23.55 -23.90
CA LEU A 4 -51.18 -23.05 -22.61
C LEU A 4 -49.84 -22.34 -22.84
N LEU A 5 -49.80 -21.03 -22.60
CA LEU A 5 -48.56 -20.27 -22.48
C LEU A 5 -47.96 -20.51 -21.10
N LEU A 6 -46.89 -21.33 -21.03
CA LEU A 6 -46.05 -21.51 -19.86
C LEU A 6 -44.97 -20.42 -19.87
N THR A 7 -45.26 -19.27 -19.27
CA THR A 7 -44.24 -18.29 -18.85
C THR A 7 -43.57 -18.82 -17.58
N VAL A 8 -42.49 -19.58 -17.74
CA VAL A 8 -41.57 -19.87 -16.64
C VAL A 8 -40.64 -18.67 -16.52
N THR A 9 -40.97 -17.75 -15.63
CA THR A 9 -40.04 -16.68 -15.23
C THR A 9 -38.94 -17.32 -14.40
N LEU A 10 -37.80 -17.61 -15.04
CA LEU A 10 -36.55 -17.91 -14.36
C LEU A 10 -36.02 -16.62 -13.74
N SER A 11 -36.57 -16.23 -12.58
CA SER A 11 -35.92 -15.26 -11.70
C SER A 11 -34.83 -16.00 -10.91
N SER A 12 -33.75 -16.35 -11.62
CA SER A 12 -32.52 -16.82 -10.98
C SER A 12 -31.86 -15.65 -10.27
N LEU A 13 -31.81 -15.77 -8.95
CA LEU A 13 -31.11 -14.96 -7.98
C LEU A 13 -29.70 -14.61 -8.50
N VAL A 14 -29.51 -13.37 -8.96
CA VAL A 14 -28.16 -12.81 -9.14
C VAL A 14 -27.66 -12.55 -7.73
N ALA A 15 -26.90 -13.50 -7.18
CA ALA A 15 -26.05 -13.19 -6.04
C ALA A 15 -25.03 -12.15 -6.55
N THR A 16 -25.24 -10.89 -6.21
CA THR A 16 -24.22 -9.86 -6.35
C THR A 16 -23.05 -10.32 -5.47
N LEU A 17 -21.94 -10.74 -6.07
CA LEU A 17 -20.65 -10.65 -5.38
C LEU A 17 -20.55 -9.18 -4.94
N GLN A 18 -20.76 -8.88 -3.66
CA GLN A 18 -20.44 -7.57 -3.12
C GLN A 18 -18.92 -7.44 -3.25
N ALA A 19 -18.50 -6.50 -4.09
CA ALA A 19 -17.12 -6.31 -4.47
C ALA A 19 -16.37 -5.71 -3.29
N TYR A 20 -15.30 -6.36 -2.85
CA TYR A 20 -14.33 -5.75 -1.93
C TYR A 20 -13.52 -4.60 -2.58
N ASP A 21 -13.89 -4.18 -3.80
CA ASP A 21 -13.54 -2.87 -4.37
C ASP A 21 -14.27 -1.69 -3.68
N ASP A 22 -15.13 -1.93 -2.68
CA ASP A 22 -15.91 -0.91 -1.96
C ASP A 22 -15.21 -0.30 -0.73
N LEU A 23 -13.90 -0.52 -0.52
CA LEU A 23 -13.20 0.18 0.56
C LEU A 23 -13.31 1.69 0.32
N PRO A 24 -13.79 2.48 1.31
CA PRO A 24 -13.92 3.90 1.13
C PRO A 24 -12.54 4.52 0.95
N PHE A 25 -12.44 5.43 -0.01
CA PHE A 25 -11.30 6.32 -0.06
C PHE A 25 -11.28 7.22 1.17
N ILE A 26 -10.08 7.63 1.57
CA ILE A 26 -9.95 8.59 2.66
C ILE A 26 -10.68 9.90 2.33
N SER A 27 -11.46 10.38 3.30
CA SER A 27 -12.27 11.61 3.15
C SER A 27 -11.56 12.88 3.62
N GLU A 28 -10.57 12.75 4.50
CA GLU A 28 -9.91 13.87 5.18
C GLU A 28 -8.40 13.63 5.26
N GLU A 29 -7.63 14.40 4.47
CA GLU A 29 -6.16 14.32 4.40
C GLU A 29 -5.48 14.54 5.75
N ASP A 30 -6.04 15.40 6.60
CA ASP A 30 -5.48 15.72 7.91
C ASP A 30 -5.39 14.48 8.83
N LYS A 31 -6.24 13.46 8.60
CA LYS A 31 -6.17 12.18 9.33
C LYS A 31 -4.88 11.41 9.04
N LEU A 32 -4.23 11.65 7.89
CA LEU A 32 -2.97 11.01 7.52
C LEU A 32 -1.76 11.69 8.15
N SER A 33 -1.87 12.94 8.59
CA SER A 33 -0.71 13.66 9.11
C SER A 33 -0.08 12.94 10.30
N GLY A 34 1.21 12.65 10.22
CA GLY A 34 1.98 12.00 11.28
C GLY A 34 2.77 10.78 10.83
N VAL A 35 3.16 9.98 11.81
CA VAL A 35 3.99 8.78 11.64
C VAL A 35 3.12 7.54 11.57
N TRP A 36 3.49 6.61 10.68
CA TRP A 36 2.82 5.35 10.42
C TRP A 36 3.83 4.21 10.27
N PHE A 37 3.40 3.01 10.64
CA PHE A 37 4.21 1.79 10.60
C PHE A 37 3.70 0.88 9.48
N ILE A 38 4.63 0.31 8.70
CA ILE A 38 4.29 -0.57 7.58
C ILE A 38 4.06 -1.98 8.14
N LYS A 39 2.86 -2.50 7.94
CA LYS A 39 2.39 -3.78 8.46
C LYS A 39 2.53 -4.91 7.46
N ALA A 40 2.32 -4.60 6.19
CA ALA A 40 2.46 -5.54 5.10
C ALA A 40 2.79 -4.78 3.82
N ILE A 41 3.53 -5.44 2.94
CA ILE A 41 3.95 -4.94 1.64
C ILE A 41 3.59 -6.01 0.60
N VAL A 42 3.10 -5.58 -0.56
CA VAL A 42 2.94 -6.45 -1.72
C VAL A 42 3.45 -5.74 -2.97
N SER A 43 4.09 -6.49 -3.86
CA SER A 43 4.43 -6.05 -5.20
C SER A 43 4.14 -7.16 -6.21
N GLN A 44 4.01 -6.82 -7.49
CA GLN A 44 3.76 -7.84 -8.52
C GLN A 44 4.93 -8.83 -8.66
N ARG A 45 6.15 -8.40 -8.33
CA ARG A 45 7.32 -9.29 -8.35
C ARG A 45 7.50 -9.88 -6.97
N ARG A 46 7.69 -11.20 -6.92
CA ARG A 46 8.15 -11.85 -5.70
C ARG A 46 9.51 -11.27 -5.34
N GLU A 47 9.68 -10.85 -4.09
CA GLU A 47 11.00 -10.54 -3.58
C GLU A 47 11.84 -11.82 -3.45
N ALA A 48 13.17 -11.69 -3.50
CA ALA A 48 14.03 -12.86 -3.44
C ALA A 48 13.82 -13.61 -2.12
N GLU A 49 13.56 -14.91 -2.22
CA GLU A 49 13.39 -15.78 -1.04
C GLU A 49 14.67 -15.79 -0.20
N GLY A 50 14.54 -15.55 1.12
CA GLY A 50 15.62 -15.71 2.09
C GLY A 50 16.12 -14.43 2.76
N GLU A 51 15.75 -13.24 2.28
CA GLU A 51 16.03 -11.98 2.99
C GLU A 51 14.81 -11.50 3.78
N THR A 52 14.99 -11.26 5.08
CA THR A 52 13.98 -10.57 5.89
C THR A 52 13.88 -9.13 5.45
N LEU A 53 12.72 -8.76 4.90
CA LEU A 53 12.36 -7.38 4.62
C LEU A 53 12.37 -6.56 5.91
N VAL A 54 13.03 -5.40 5.88
CA VAL A 54 13.04 -4.45 6.98
C VAL A 54 12.27 -3.20 6.57
N ALA A 55 11.35 -2.76 7.42
CA ALA A 55 10.59 -1.53 7.21
C ALA A 55 10.87 -0.51 8.31
N PHE A 56 10.79 0.76 7.93
CA PHE A 56 10.94 1.90 8.83
C PHE A 56 9.65 2.71 8.87
N PRO A 57 9.37 3.45 9.96
CA PRO A 57 8.20 4.29 10.01
C PRO A 57 8.20 5.30 8.87
N ILE A 58 7.05 5.46 8.23
CA ILE A 58 6.83 6.50 7.23
C ILE A 58 6.21 7.72 7.89
N LYS A 59 6.41 8.88 7.28
CA LYS A 59 5.79 10.13 7.73
C LYS A 59 5.00 10.75 6.60
N PHE A 60 3.73 11.02 6.87
CA PHE A 60 2.90 11.85 6.02
C PHE A 60 2.81 13.27 6.59
N THR A 61 2.82 14.25 5.69
CA THR A 61 2.54 15.65 6.00
C THR A 61 1.67 16.26 4.91
N CYS A 62 0.79 17.18 5.29
CA CYS A 62 -0.06 17.94 4.37
C CYS A 62 0.43 19.40 4.34
N PRO A 63 1.45 19.74 3.53
CA PRO A 63 2.06 21.07 3.55
C PRO A 63 1.14 22.18 3.02
N GLU A 64 0.26 21.83 2.08
CA GLU A 64 -0.68 22.72 1.39
C GLU A 64 -1.97 21.92 1.11
N GLU A 65 -3.10 22.59 0.92
CA GLU A 65 -4.36 21.92 0.59
C GLU A 65 -4.23 21.07 -0.69
N GLY A 66 -4.66 19.81 -0.64
CA GLY A 66 -4.58 18.89 -1.76
C GLY A 66 -3.15 18.41 -2.07
N THR A 67 -2.16 18.73 -1.23
CA THR A 67 -0.81 18.19 -1.31
C THR A 67 -0.56 17.24 -0.17
N LEU A 68 -0.14 16.02 -0.50
CA LEU A 68 0.33 15.03 0.46
C LEU A 68 1.82 14.74 0.21
N GLU A 69 2.65 14.85 1.25
CA GLU A 69 4.07 14.48 1.19
C GLU A 69 4.31 13.23 2.04
N LEU A 70 4.87 12.20 1.42
CA LEU A 70 5.30 10.96 2.05
C LEU A 70 6.83 10.96 2.17
N ARG A 71 7.33 10.78 3.39
CA ARG A 71 8.74 10.51 3.67
C ARG A 71 8.93 9.09 4.15
N HIS A 72 9.91 8.41 3.57
CA HIS A 72 10.25 7.03 3.90
C HIS A 72 11.76 6.84 3.84
N THR A 73 12.32 6.00 4.68
CA THR A 73 13.71 5.54 4.57
C THR A 73 13.69 4.11 4.08
N LEU A 74 14.47 3.79 3.05
CA LEU A 74 14.65 2.45 2.52
C LEU A 74 16.04 1.93 2.90
N ALA A 75 16.13 0.65 3.28
CA ALA A 75 17.41 -0.04 3.37
C ALA A 75 17.66 -0.80 2.07
N SER A 76 18.78 -0.52 1.39
CA SER A 76 19.16 -1.24 0.17
C SER A 76 20.67 -1.41 0.11
N LYS A 77 21.14 -2.65 -0.11
CA LYS A 77 22.57 -2.99 -0.24
C LYS A 77 23.46 -2.43 0.90
N GLY A 78 22.92 -2.34 2.12
CA GLY A 78 23.64 -1.82 3.28
C GLY A 78 23.64 -0.30 3.43
N GLU A 79 22.97 0.42 2.51
CA GLU A 79 22.78 1.87 2.57
C GLU A 79 21.37 2.24 3.06
N CYS A 80 21.26 3.45 3.61
CA CYS A 80 20.00 4.05 4.01
C CYS A 80 19.63 5.16 3.02
N ILE A 81 18.57 4.94 2.25
CA ILE A 81 18.11 5.85 1.20
C ILE A 81 16.88 6.59 1.72
N ASN A 82 16.95 7.92 1.81
CA ASN A 82 15.80 8.74 2.18
C ASN A 82 15.00 9.12 0.94
N LEU A 83 13.72 8.74 0.94
CA LEU A 83 12.77 9.02 -0.12
C LEU A 83 11.77 10.08 0.37
N GLY A 84 11.54 11.10 -0.46
CA GLY A 84 10.47 12.07 -0.30
C GLY A 84 9.62 12.08 -1.56
N ILE A 85 8.33 11.80 -1.43
CA ILE A 85 7.37 11.82 -2.53
C ILE A 85 6.34 12.90 -2.23
N ARG A 86 6.28 13.93 -3.06
CA ARG A 86 5.20 14.91 -3.06
C ARG A 86 4.13 14.46 -4.07
N MET A 87 2.91 14.28 -3.58
CA MET A 87 1.76 13.83 -4.33
C MET A 87 0.70 14.94 -4.35
N GLN A 88 -0.03 15.07 -5.44
CA GLN A 88 -1.07 16.07 -5.66
C GLN A 88 -2.42 15.38 -5.83
N ARG A 89 -3.41 15.78 -5.04
CA ARG A 89 -4.79 15.29 -5.14
C ARG A 89 -5.31 15.49 -6.56
N THR A 90 -5.98 14.49 -7.11
CA THR A 90 -6.63 14.57 -8.42
C THR A 90 -8.11 14.95 -8.26
N GLU A 91 -8.86 14.96 -9.36
CA GLU A 91 -10.32 15.14 -9.31
C GLU A 91 -11.04 13.92 -8.75
N GLU A 92 -10.39 12.74 -8.78
CA GLU A 92 -10.93 11.49 -8.27
C GLU A 92 -10.71 11.40 -6.74
N PRO A 93 -11.75 11.08 -5.94
CA PRO A 93 -11.63 10.97 -4.49
C PRO A 93 -10.56 9.97 -4.05
N GLY A 94 -9.74 10.35 -3.06
CA GLY A 94 -8.67 9.50 -2.51
C GLY A 94 -7.51 9.17 -3.45
N GLN A 95 -7.53 9.72 -4.67
CA GLN A 95 -6.48 9.55 -5.66
C GLN A 95 -5.52 10.74 -5.63
N TYR A 96 -4.23 10.42 -5.71
CA TYR A 96 -3.14 11.38 -5.78
C TYR A 96 -2.21 11.03 -6.94
N SER A 97 -1.54 12.03 -7.49
CA SER A 97 -0.58 11.87 -8.58
C SER A 97 0.80 12.38 -8.17
N ALA A 98 1.85 11.69 -8.60
CA ALA A 98 3.23 12.16 -8.48
C ALA A 98 4.04 11.85 -9.75
N PHE A 99 5.29 12.31 -9.77
CA PHE A 99 6.22 12.09 -10.88
C PHE A 99 5.61 12.48 -12.24
N TRP A 100 5.15 13.74 -12.36
CA TRP A 100 4.50 14.26 -13.58
C TRP A 100 3.28 13.44 -14.05
N GLY A 101 2.56 12.84 -13.11
CA GLY A 101 1.38 12.03 -13.41
C GLY A 101 1.69 10.59 -13.84
N HIS A 102 2.97 10.19 -13.85
CA HIS A 102 3.34 8.81 -14.20
C HIS A 102 3.01 7.80 -13.10
N THR A 103 2.76 8.25 -11.87
CA THR A 103 2.33 7.37 -10.77
C THR A 103 1.08 7.91 -10.10
N LEU A 104 0.08 7.05 -9.97
CA LEU A 104 -1.12 7.28 -9.19
C LEU A 104 -0.99 6.56 -7.85
N PHE A 105 -1.43 7.22 -6.79
CA PHE A 105 -1.53 6.70 -5.44
C PHE A 105 -2.99 6.76 -5.00
N TYR A 106 -3.41 5.75 -4.27
CA TYR A 106 -4.75 5.58 -3.76
C TYR A 106 -4.65 5.25 -2.28
N ILE A 107 -5.44 5.96 -1.45
CA ILE A 107 -5.44 5.76 0.00
C ILE A 107 -6.84 5.34 0.42
N TYR A 108 -6.95 4.10 0.89
CA TYR A 108 -8.20 3.49 1.32
C TYR A 108 -8.28 3.45 2.84
N ASP A 109 -9.41 3.87 3.37
CA ASP A 109 -9.80 3.70 4.77
C ASP A 109 -10.13 2.23 5.04
N LEU A 110 -9.82 1.79 6.26
CA LEU A 110 -10.18 0.47 6.74
C LEU A 110 -11.26 0.55 7.83
N PRO A 111 -12.12 -0.48 7.97
CA PRO A 111 -13.07 -0.57 9.07
C PRO A 111 -12.40 -0.54 10.45
N VAL A 112 -11.16 -1.01 10.52
CA VAL A 112 -10.33 -0.94 11.73
C VAL A 112 -9.69 0.44 11.79
N LYS A 113 -9.99 1.17 12.86
CA LYS A 113 -9.48 2.51 13.12
C LYS A 113 -7.94 2.55 13.03
N ASP A 114 -7.42 3.68 12.58
CA ASP A 114 -5.99 4.00 12.60
C ASP A 114 -5.14 3.04 11.72
N HIS A 115 -5.77 2.49 10.69
CA HIS A 115 -5.14 1.68 9.64
C HIS A 115 -5.66 2.11 8.26
N TYR A 116 -4.77 2.04 7.27
CA TYR A 116 -5.08 2.41 5.89
C TYR A 116 -4.35 1.48 4.92
N ILE A 117 -4.87 1.40 3.69
CA ILE A 117 -4.14 0.79 2.57
C ILE A 117 -3.64 1.92 1.67
N LEU A 118 -2.33 1.94 1.42
CA LEU A 118 -1.73 2.74 0.36
C LEU A 118 -1.47 1.84 -0.84
N TYR A 119 -2.11 2.13 -1.95
CA TYR A 119 -1.93 1.42 -3.22
C TYR A 119 -1.37 2.38 -4.27
N SER A 120 -0.42 1.92 -5.09
CA SER A 120 0.18 2.76 -6.13
C SER A 120 0.31 2.04 -7.46
N GLU A 121 0.07 2.77 -8.54
CA GLU A 121 0.18 2.31 -9.92
C GLU A 121 1.11 3.25 -10.69
N SER A 122 2.27 2.74 -11.07
CA SER A 122 3.23 3.45 -11.90
C SER A 122 3.16 2.97 -13.34
N HIS A 123 3.10 3.91 -14.28
CA HIS A 123 3.08 3.67 -15.72
C HIS A 123 4.32 4.23 -16.46
N PRO A 124 5.56 4.06 -15.96
CA PRO A 124 6.73 4.51 -16.71
C PRO A 124 6.94 3.60 -17.94
N PHE A 125 7.04 4.22 -19.12
CA PHE A 125 7.48 3.56 -20.36
C PHE A 125 6.72 2.24 -20.68
N GLN A 126 5.39 2.24 -20.51
CA GLN A 126 4.49 1.10 -20.79
C GLN A 126 4.65 -0.14 -19.89
N LYS A 127 5.44 -0.07 -18.82
CA LYS A 127 5.53 -1.15 -17.83
C LYS A 127 4.78 -0.76 -16.56
N ILE A 128 3.61 -1.36 -16.36
CA ILE A 128 2.83 -1.18 -15.15
C ILE A 128 3.59 -1.79 -13.98
N SER A 129 3.85 -1.00 -12.94
CA SER A 129 4.37 -1.47 -11.66
C SER A 129 3.39 -1.09 -10.57
N GLN A 130 2.91 -2.07 -9.81
CA GLN A 130 1.95 -1.86 -8.75
C GLN A 130 2.54 -2.27 -7.40
N PHE A 131 2.21 -1.51 -6.37
CA PHE A 131 2.60 -1.76 -4.99
C PHE A 131 1.40 -1.54 -4.07
N GLY A 132 1.31 -2.34 -3.02
CA GLY A 132 0.35 -2.15 -1.94
C GLY A 132 1.05 -2.18 -0.59
N TYR A 133 0.63 -1.31 0.30
CA TYR A 133 1.12 -1.22 1.67
C TYR A 133 -0.07 -1.18 2.62
N LEU A 134 -0.07 -2.04 3.63
CA LEU A 134 -0.91 -1.88 4.82
C LEU A 134 -0.13 -1.05 5.84
N ILE A 135 -0.72 0.03 6.34
CA ILE A 135 -0.11 0.89 7.34
C ILE A 135 -0.99 1.02 8.59
N GLY A 136 -0.36 1.17 9.75
CA GLY A 136 -1.05 1.35 11.03
C GLY A 136 -0.36 2.39 11.92
N LYS A 137 -1.11 2.98 12.86
CA LYS A 137 -0.59 4.06 13.72
C LYS A 137 0.48 3.60 14.72
N TYR A 138 0.44 2.33 15.10
CA TYR A 138 1.35 1.71 16.05
C TYR A 138 2.02 0.50 15.42
N PRO A 139 3.16 -0.03 15.94
CA PRO A 139 3.91 -1.12 15.33
C PRO A 139 3.33 -2.53 15.56
N GLU A 140 2.40 -2.72 16.48
CA GLU A 140 1.83 -4.02 16.85
C GLU A 140 0.98 -4.66 15.74
N GLU A 141 1.15 -5.95 15.51
CA GLU A 141 0.37 -6.68 14.52
C GLU A 141 -1.13 -6.68 14.85
N ASN A 142 -1.96 -6.59 13.81
CA ASN A 142 -3.40 -6.72 13.90
C ASN A 142 -3.85 -7.70 12.80
N GLN A 143 -4.32 -8.87 13.21
CA GLN A 143 -4.65 -9.95 12.29
C GLN A 143 -5.85 -9.61 11.42
N ASP A 144 -6.86 -8.94 11.99
CA ASP A 144 -8.07 -8.54 11.28
C ASP A 144 -7.75 -7.59 10.12
N THR A 145 -6.83 -6.64 10.31
CA THR A 145 -6.43 -5.72 9.23
C THR A 145 -5.60 -6.41 8.15
N LEU A 146 -4.81 -7.42 8.51
CA LEU A 146 -4.05 -8.21 7.55
C LEU A 146 -4.97 -9.07 6.67
N GLU A 147 -6.05 -9.60 7.21
CA GLU A 147 -7.05 -10.36 6.45
C GLU A 147 -7.77 -9.48 5.43
N VAL A 148 -8.23 -8.29 5.85
CA VAL A 148 -8.83 -7.30 4.92
C VAL A 148 -7.83 -6.90 3.82
N PHE A 149 -6.56 -6.72 4.17
CA PHE A 149 -5.52 -6.41 3.19
C PHE A 149 -5.29 -7.55 2.17
N LYS A 150 -5.26 -8.82 2.63
CA LYS A 150 -5.14 -10.00 1.76
C LYS A 150 -6.28 -10.10 0.75
N GLU A 151 -7.50 -9.86 1.21
CA GLU A 151 -8.67 -9.84 0.34
C GLU A 151 -8.57 -8.68 -0.66
N PHE A 152 -8.26 -7.47 -0.21
CA PHE A 152 -8.11 -6.30 -1.08
C PHE A 152 -7.09 -6.52 -2.20
N ILE A 153 -5.87 -6.96 -1.87
CA ILE A 153 -4.80 -7.14 -2.87
C ILE A 153 -5.11 -8.28 -3.84
N GLN A 154 -5.83 -9.31 -3.40
CA GLN A 154 -6.24 -10.41 -4.27
C GLN A 154 -7.22 -9.91 -5.36
N HIS A 155 -8.13 -9.01 -5.00
CA HIS A 155 -9.03 -8.36 -5.97
C HIS A 155 -8.28 -7.43 -6.93
N LYS A 156 -7.17 -6.82 -6.49
CA LYS A 156 -6.25 -6.08 -7.38
C LYS A 156 -5.36 -6.98 -8.24
N GLY A 157 -5.49 -8.31 -8.13
CA GLY A 157 -4.78 -9.29 -8.96
C GLY A 157 -3.40 -9.69 -8.44
N PHE A 158 -3.03 -9.33 -7.21
CA PHE A 158 -1.80 -9.83 -6.59
C PHE A 158 -2.00 -11.26 -6.07
N LEU A 159 -0.92 -12.04 -6.08
CA LEU A 159 -0.86 -13.32 -5.39
C LEU A 159 -0.60 -13.08 -3.91
N GLN A 160 -1.37 -13.72 -3.03
CA GLN A 160 -1.20 -13.57 -1.57
C GLN A 160 0.20 -14.00 -1.09
N GLU A 161 0.84 -14.93 -1.79
CA GLU A 161 2.23 -15.36 -1.52
C GLU A 161 3.27 -14.26 -1.74
N ASN A 162 2.93 -13.17 -2.43
CA ASN A 162 3.79 -12.00 -2.60
C ASN A 162 3.61 -10.97 -1.47
N ILE A 163 2.71 -11.23 -0.49
CA ILE A 163 2.57 -10.38 0.68
C ILE A 163 3.71 -10.70 1.65
N HIS A 164 4.39 -9.65 2.10
CA HIS A 164 5.44 -9.73 3.08
C HIS A 164 5.11 -8.87 4.30
N VAL A 165 5.25 -9.46 5.49
CA VAL A 165 5.23 -8.73 6.76
C VAL A 165 6.68 -8.41 7.11
N PRO A 166 7.09 -7.13 7.12
CA PRO A 166 8.48 -6.75 7.35
C PRO A 166 8.84 -6.74 8.85
N GLU A 167 10.12 -6.90 9.15
CA GLU A 167 10.68 -6.56 10.46
C GLU A 167 10.64 -5.04 10.64
N GLN A 168 9.91 -4.56 11.65
CA GLN A 168 9.83 -3.14 11.95
C GLN A 168 11.05 -2.66 12.73
N ARG A 169 11.75 -1.65 12.20
CA ARG A 169 12.85 -0.97 12.91
C ARG A 169 12.61 0.51 13.01
N GLU A 170 13.04 1.12 14.12
CA GLU A 170 12.87 2.57 14.32
C GLU A 170 13.73 3.41 13.37
N ARG A 171 14.94 2.94 13.06
CA ARG A 171 15.95 3.70 12.29
C ARG A 171 16.80 2.78 11.43
N CYS A 172 17.18 3.27 10.26
CA CYS A 172 18.12 2.60 9.37
C CYS A 172 19.57 2.88 9.83
N ILE A 173 20.40 1.83 9.84
CA ILE A 173 21.82 1.91 10.22
C ILE A 173 22.64 1.51 8.99
N PRO A 174 23.42 2.42 8.38
CA PRO A 174 24.29 2.07 7.26
C PRO A 174 25.36 1.06 7.71
N LYS A 175 25.68 0.07 6.87
CA LYS A 175 26.88 -0.74 7.07
C LYS A 175 28.09 0.13 6.70
N HIS A 176 28.72 0.78 7.69
CA HIS A 176 30.02 1.41 7.46
C HIS A 176 31.01 0.34 6.96
N ASN A 177 31.75 0.64 5.90
CA ASN A 177 32.91 -0.14 5.49
C ASN A 177 33.86 -0.22 6.69
N SER A 178 33.86 -1.35 7.39
CA SER A 178 34.87 -1.73 8.38
C SER A 178 36.20 -2.07 7.68
N ALA A 179 36.68 -1.13 6.86
CA ALA A 179 37.91 -1.20 6.11
C ALA A 179 38.59 0.18 6.13
N HIS A 180 38.75 0.77 7.31
CA HIS A 180 39.81 1.74 7.63
C HIS A 180 39.72 2.17 9.10
N GLN A 181 40.33 1.38 9.99
CA GLN A 181 41.19 1.87 11.07
C GLN A 181 41.53 0.70 12.00
N ASP A 182 42.65 0.04 11.69
CA ASP A 182 43.60 -0.47 12.69
C ASP A 182 44.97 -0.61 12.01
N HIS A 183 45.52 0.53 11.62
CA HIS A 183 46.96 0.68 11.55
C HIS A 183 47.37 1.64 12.67
N LYS A 184 47.91 1.01 13.72
CA LYS A 184 48.72 1.63 14.77
C LYS A 184 49.67 2.68 14.19
N CYS A 185 49.61 3.88 14.76
CA CYS A 185 50.74 4.60 15.36
C CYS A 185 50.18 5.57 16.39
#